data_AF-A0A7W5W0F2-F1
#
_entry.id   AF-A0A7W5W0F2-F1
#
_cell.length_a   1.000
_cell.length_b   1.000
_cell.length_c   1.000
_cell.angle_alpha   90.00
_cell.angle_beta   90.00
_cell.angle_gamma   90.00
#
_symmetry.space_group_name_H-M   'P 1'
#
loop_
_entity.id
_entity.type
_entity.pdbx_description
1 polymer ?
#
loop_
_entity_poly.entity_id
_entity_poly.type
_entity_poly.pdbx_seq_one_letter_code
_entity_poly.pdbx_strand_id
1 'polypeptide(L)'
;MLDRDQVEGKWLFVDDEEASAASYRDAFAQASEPLEIVVTRPSMGRELLLTGAHPKGVLMDVELSGEAGEHGTGLGLAQDIRALQKSGGIPEYPVIRFANAQPIQKNVSGDPASDDLFDDKINKAEVSERRDEFARRIVGVRTVYEGLLAFEKGKLDFKQLFNVDDQRIEEWLHPGLLARLEDGHSHATHVAAGAFIRSFLGPPGLLVNKHLLTTRLGVDSESAAKNWDAIASFADEFTYTGLGYRFSPRWWARGLELAWMSLKSAASPLASTPSEERAAILSKELGVELTALKMPPMSPGDRPWRWCQLSVERNPPEFMPVDPKYGVRITPRADLAPWVDPLYASIGVALRNKDDRRLNRRDLDRLAAELR
;
A
#
# COMPACT_ATOMS: atom_id res chain seq x y z
N MET A 1 -34.83 2.05 -14.41
CA MET A 1 -34.44 2.66 -13.14
C MET A 1 -33.70 1.61 -12.36
N LEU A 2 -32.44 1.88 -12.02
CA LEU A 2 -31.75 1.11 -11.00
C LEU A 2 -32.37 1.48 -9.65
N ASP A 3 -32.68 0.49 -8.83
CA ASP A 3 -33.24 0.70 -7.48
C ASP A 3 -32.17 0.39 -6.42
N ARG A 4 -32.33 0.93 -5.21
CA ARG A 4 -31.44 0.73 -4.06
C ARG A 4 -31.20 -0.76 -3.78
N ASP A 5 -32.26 -1.55 -3.85
CA ASP A 5 -32.23 -3.00 -3.63
C ASP A 5 -31.29 -3.73 -4.61
N GLN A 6 -31.01 -3.15 -5.77
CA GLN A 6 -30.12 -3.75 -6.76
C GLN A 6 -28.63 -3.57 -6.40
N VAL A 7 -28.31 -2.53 -5.61
CA VAL A 7 -26.96 -2.12 -5.22
C VAL A 7 -26.59 -2.64 -3.81
N GLU A 8 -27.59 -2.92 -2.97
CA GLU A 8 -27.39 -3.38 -1.60
C GLU A 8 -26.44 -4.57 -1.54
N GLY A 9 -25.37 -4.45 -0.75
CA GLY A 9 -24.39 -5.52 -0.59
C GLY A 9 -23.54 -5.82 -1.83
N LYS A 10 -23.53 -4.95 -2.85
CA LYS A 10 -22.68 -5.06 -4.05
C LYS A 10 -21.75 -3.87 -4.20
N TRP A 11 -20.74 -3.99 -5.06
CA TRP A 11 -19.90 -2.86 -5.45
C TRP A 11 -20.65 -2.01 -6.48
N LEU A 12 -20.64 -0.69 -6.31
CA LEU A 12 -21.15 0.23 -7.32
C LEU A 12 -19.99 0.77 -8.14
N PHE A 13 -20.08 0.70 -9.47
CA PHE A 13 -19.12 1.30 -10.37
C PHE A 13 -19.77 2.46 -11.12
N VAL A 14 -19.29 3.67 -10.84
CA VAL A 14 -19.72 4.92 -11.47
C VAL A 14 -18.74 5.29 -12.58
N ASP A 15 -19.24 5.29 -13.82
CA ASP A 15 -18.46 5.51 -15.04
C ASP A 15 -19.38 6.08 -16.13
N ASP A 16 -18.88 7.00 -16.96
CA ASP A 16 -19.64 7.56 -18.08
C ASP A 16 -19.56 6.68 -19.35
N GLU A 17 -18.61 5.75 -19.41
CA GLU A 17 -18.45 4.76 -20.50
C GLU A 17 -19.06 3.40 -20.14
N GLU A 18 -20.39 3.26 -20.24
CA GLU A 18 -21.15 2.08 -19.81
C GLU A 18 -20.62 0.73 -20.38
N ALA A 19 -20.25 0.70 -21.66
CA ALA A 19 -19.73 -0.52 -22.30
C ALA A 19 -18.34 -0.93 -21.77
N SER A 20 -17.48 0.06 -21.54
CA SER A 20 -16.15 -0.12 -20.95
C SER A 20 -16.28 -0.63 -19.52
N ALA A 21 -17.13 0.01 -18.72
CA ALA A 21 -17.41 -0.37 -17.36
C ALA A 21 -17.99 -1.78 -17.22
N ALA A 22 -18.89 -2.20 -18.13
CA ALA A 22 -19.42 -3.56 -18.17
C ALA A 22 -18.32 -4.61 -18.40
N SER A 23 -17.32 -4.31 -19.24
CA SER A 23 -16.18 -5.22 -19.46
C SER A 23 -15.37 -5.44 -18.17
N TYR A 24 -15.13 -4.38 -17.39
CA TYR A 24 -14.43 -4.50 -16.10
C TYR A 24 -15.25 -5.26 -15.05
N ARG A 25 -16.58 -5.06 -15.00
CA ARG A 25 -17.48 -5.88 -14.18
C ARG A 25 -17.30 -7.36 -14.50
N ASP A 26 -17.39 -7.71 -15.78
CA ASP A 26 -17.31 -9.11 -16.23
C ASP A 26 -15.93 -9.70 -15.96
N ALA A 27 -14.86 -8.90 -16.11
CA ALA A 27 -13.52 -9.30 -15.75
C ALA A 27 -13.42 -9.64 -14.25
N PHE A 28 -13.86 -8.75 -13.36
CA PHE A 28 -13.79 -8.98 -11.91
C PHE A 28 -14.72 -10.07 -11.39
N ALA A 29 -15.82 -10.37 -12.09
CA ALA A 29 -16.66 -11.53 -11.78
C ALA A 29 -15.93 -12.87 -12.00
N GLN A 30 -14.85 -12.88 -12.80
CA GLN A 30 -14.01 -14.05 -13.07
C GLN A 30 -12.69 -14.05 -12.27
N ALA A 31 -12.53 -13.13 -11.32
CA ALA A 31 -11.33 -13.06 -10.49
C ALA A 31 -11.27 -14.22 -9.48
N SER A 32 -10.10 -14.45 -8.89
CA SER A 32 -9.92 -15.42 -7.80
C SER A 32 -10.79 -15.09 -6.58
N GLU A 33 -11.08 -13.81 -6.37
CA GLU A 33 -12.04 -13.28 -5.39
C GLU A 33 -13.13 -12.52 -6.18
N PRO A 34 -14.18 -13.20 -6.65
CA PRO A 34 -15.18 -12.60 -7.53
C PRO A 34 -15.86 -11.37 -6.91
N LEU A 35 -15.99 -10.30 -7.69
CA LEU A 35 -16.73 -9.10 -7.29
C LEU A 35 -18.11 -9.05 -7.96
N GLU A 36 -19.15 -8.84 -7.16
CA GLU A 36 -20.46 -8.45 -7.66
C GLU A 36 -20.50 -6.93 -7.86
N ILE A 37 -20.44 -6.49 -9.12
CA ILE A 37 -20.40 -5.07 -9.49
C ILE A 37 -21.67 -4.68 -10.24
N VAL A 38 -22.28 -3.58 -9.83
CA VAL A 38 -23.36 -2.88 -10.53
C VAL A 38 -22.78 -1.65 -11.20
N VAL A 39 -22.92 -1.54 -12.51
CA VAL A 39 -22.46 -0.38 -13.29
C VAL A 39 -23.58 0.65 -13.37
N THR A 40 -23.26 1.92 -13.17
CA THR A 40 -24.21 3.03 -13.29
C THR A 40 -23.55 4.25 -13.92
N ARG A 41 -24.38 5.08 -14.57
CA ARG A 41 -23.98 6.39 -15.08
C ARG A 41 -23.79 7.38 -13.92
N PRO A 42 -22.99 8.45 -14.12
CA PRO A 42 -22.72 9.46 -13.09
C PRO A 42 -23.98 10.02 -12.39
N SER A 43 -24.99 10.43 -13.15
CA SER A 43 -26.22 11.04 -12.59
C SER A 43 -26.97 10.13 -11.63
N MET A 44 -27.22 8.89 -12.07
CA MET A 44 -27.88 7.86 -11.28
C MET A 44 -27.00 7.39 -10.12
N GLY A 45 -25.69 7.26 -10.33
CA GLY A 45 -24.73 6.89 -9.27
C GLY A 45 -24.71 7.93 -8.14
N ARG A 46 -24.70 9.22 -8.50
CA ARG A 46 -24.80 10.33 -7.54
C ARG A 46 -26.10 10.25 -6.74
N GLU A 47 -27.23 10.10 -7.42
CA GLU A 47 -28.53 9.98 -6.74
C GLU A 47 -28.55 8.81 -5.75
N LEU A 48 -28.13 7.61 -6.18
CA LEU A 48 -28.10 6.42 -5.33
C LEU A 48 -27.18 6.60 -4.12
N LEU A 49 -25.96 7.10 -4.33
CA LEU A 49 -24.96 7.24 -3.28
C LEU A 49 -25.30 8.33 -2.27
N LEU A 50 -25.88 9.45 -2.71
CA LEU A 50 -26.18 10.59 -1.84
C LEU A 50 -27.56 10.50 -1.18
N THR A 51 -28.45 9.62 -1.64
CA THR A 51 -29.78 9.42 -1.04
C THR A 51 -29.89 8.17 -0.17
N GLY A 52 -28.80 7.40 -0.02
CA GLY A 52 -28.69 6.34 0.98
C GLY A 52 -28.76 4.90 0.45
N ALA A 53 -28.24 4.61 -0.74
CA ALA A 53 -27.88 3.23 -1.10
C ALA A 53 -26.70 2.73 -0.25
N HIS A 54 -26.65 1.44 0.10
CA HIS A 54 -25.57 0.88 0.93
C HIS A 54 -24.73 -0.13 0.14
N PRO A 55 -23.84 0.34 -0.76
CA PRO A 55 -22.93 -0.55 -1.45
C PRO A 55 -21.87 -1.11 -0.49
N LYS A 56 -21.26 -2.24 -0.87
CA LYS A 56 -20.02 -2.72 -0.24
C LYS A 56 -18.90 -1.68 -0.36
N GLY A 57 -18.88 -0.97 -1.48
CA GLY A 57 -17.95 0.11 -1.77
C GLY A 57 -18.16 0.62 -3.20
N VAL A 58 -17.39 1.64 -3.56
CA VAL A 58 -17.54 2.34 -4.84
C VAL A 58 -16.24 2.27 -5.64
N LEU A 59 -16.35 1.86 -6.91
CA LEU A 59 -15.34 2.09 -7.94
C LEU A 59 -15.73 3.38 -8.67
N MET A 60 -14.81 4.34 -8.75
CA MET A 60 -15.11 5.70 -9.21
C MET A 60 -14.14 6.10 -10.31
N ASP A 61 -14.65 6.37 -11.52
CA ASP A 61 -13.85 7.08 -12.52
C ASP A 61 -13.68 8.56 -12.12
N VAL A 62 -12.58 9.17 -12.57
CA VAL A 62 -12.23 10.56 -12.28
C VAL A 62 -12.96 11.53 -13.21
N GLU A 63 -13.05 11.18 -14.50
CA GLU A 63 -13.71 11.99 -15.52
C GLU A 63 -15.13 11.45 -15.70
N LEU A 64 -16.12 12.22 -15.24
CA LEU A 64 -17.54 11.85 -15.31
C LEU A 64 -18.34 12.83 -16.18
N SER A 65 -17.65 13.73 -16.88
CA SER A 65 -18.25 14.83 -17.64
C SER A 65 -18.75 14.44 -19.03
N GLY A 66 -18.64 13.16 -19.42
CA GLY A 66 -19.19 12.67 -20.69
C GLY A 66 -20.72 12.63 -20.73
N GLU A 67 -21.40 12.75 -19.57
CA GLU A 67 -22.86 12.79 -19.49
C GLU A 67 -23.41 14.23 -19.59
N ALA A 68 -24.33 14.46 -20.53
CA ALA A 68 -24.93 15.78 -20.75
C ALA A 68 -25.77 16.23 -19.53
N GLY A 69 -25.39 17.35 -18.93
CA GLY A 69 -26.03 17.92 -17.73
C GLY A 69 -25.33 17.57 -16.41
N GLU A 70 -24.34 16.68 -16.44
CA GLU A 70 -23.45 16.43 -15.32
C GLU A 70 -22.25 17.37 -15.36
N HIS A 71 -22.07 18.13 -14.30
CA HIS A 71 -20.92 19.02 -14.12
C HIS A 71 -19.91 18.46 -13.10
N GLY A 72 -20.13 17.23 -12.62
CA GLY A 72 -19.35 16.60 -11.57
C GLY A 72 -18.09 15.91 -12.08
N THR A 73 -17.04 15.94 -11.27
CA THR A 73 -15.90 15.03 -11.37
C THR A 73 -16.07 13.90 -10.37
N GLY A 74 -15.40 12.76 -10.58
CA GLY A 74 -15.35 11.70 -9.57
C GLY A 74 -14.77 12.20 -8.24
N LEU A 75 -13.93 13.23 -8.30
CA LEU A 75 -13.39 13.92 -7.13
C LEU A 75 -14.47 14.65 -6.34
N GLY A 76 -15.33 15.41 -7.02
CA GLY A 76 -16.45 16.12 -6.38
C GLY A 76 -17.44 15.14 -5.74
N LEU A 77 -17.78 14.05 -6.44
CA LEU A 77 -18.67 13.02 -5.89
C LEU A 77 -18.03 12.30 -4.69
N ALA A 78 -16.73 11.99 -4.75
CA ALA A 78 -16.02 11.42 -3.60
C ALA A 78 -16.03 12.36 -2.38
N GLN A 79 -15.86 13.67 -2.60
CA GLN A 79 -15.95 14.68 -1.54
C GLN A 79 -17.34 14.74 -0.90
N ASP A 80 -18.41 14.72 -1.72
CA ASP A 80 -19.80 14.70 -1.22
C ASP A 80 -20.05 13.43 -0.38
N ILE A 81 -19.57 12.27 -0.84
CA ILE A 81 -19.64 11.01 -0.09
C ILE A 81 -18.94 11.13 1.26
N ARG A 82 -17.69 11.64 1.30
CA ARG A 82 -16.95 11.78 2.57
C ARG A 82 -17.63 12.75 3.53
N ALA A 83 -18.20 13.84 3.02
CA ALA A 83 -18.93 14.79 3.85
C ALA A 83 -20.16 14.15 4.50
N LEU A 84 -20.94 13.36 3.74
CA LEU A 84 -22.10 12.64 4.26
C LEU A 84 -21.72 11.47 5.18
N GLN A 85 -20.65 10.73 4.89
CA GLN A 85 -20.14 9.68 5.79
C GLN A 85 -19.74 10.27 7.14
N LYS A 86 -19.00 11.39 7.13
CA LYS A 86 -18.59 12.09 8.35
C LYS A 86 -19.77 12.61 9.18
N SER A 87 -20.84 13.09 8.53
CA SER A 87 -22.05 13.55 9.21
C SER A 87 -23.00 12.42 9.62
N GLY A 88 -22.74 11.18 9.21
CA GLY A 88 -23.62 10.03 9.41
C GLY A 88 -24.87 10.03 8.53
N GLY A 89 -24.89 10.84 7.46
CA GLY A 89 -25.99 10.90 6.50
C GLY A 89 -26.07 9.68 5.58
N ILE A 90 -24.94 8.99 5.37
CA ILE A 90 -24.86 7.72 4.64
C ILE A 90 -23.89 6.77 5.35
N PRO A 91 -23.97 5.45 5.10
CA PRO A 91 -23.05 4.48 5.71
C PRO A 91 -21.60 4.65 5.27
N GLU A 92 -20.69 4.14 6.08
CA GLU A 92 -19.27 4.09 5.78
C GLU A 92 -18.95 2.90 4.86
N TYR A 93 -18.28 3.20 3.75
CA TYR A 93 -17.79 2.24 2.77
C TYR A 93 -16.59 2.83 2.02
N PRO A 94 -15.71 1.99 1.47
CA PRO A 94 -14.56 2.47 0.72
C PRO A 94 -14.92 3.05 -0.64
N VAL A 95 -14.12 4.03 -1.06
CA VAL A 95 -14.16 4.64 -2.39
C VAL A 95 -12.80 4.43 -3.06
N ILE A 96 -12.77 3.70 -4.17
CA ILE A 96 -11.57 3.33 -4.91
C ILE A 96 -11.56 4.10 -6.23
N ARG A 97 -10.49 4.84 -6.48
CA ARG A 97 -10.29 5.52 -7.76
C ARG A 97 -9.97 4.48 -8.82
N PHE A 98 -10.77 4.42 -9.88
CA PHE A 98 -10.65 3.46 -10.94
C PHE A 98 -10.62 4.21 -12.28
N ALA A 99 -9.41 4.56 -12.73
CA ALA A 99 -9.21 5.46 -13.88
C ALA A 99 -7.93 5.12 -14.64
N ASN A 100 -7.82 5.57 -15.89
CA ASN A 100 -6.57 5.48 -16.66
C ASN A 100 -5.52 6.49 -16.16
N ALA A 101 -4.22 6.20 -16.39
CA ALA A 101 -3.11 7.04 -15.95
C ALA A 101 -3.10 8.47 -16.55
N GLN A 102 -3.58 8.65 -17.78
CA GLN A 102 -3.56 9.95 -18.48
C GLN A 102 -4.54 10.99 -17.88
N PRO A 103 -5.82 10.68 -17.63
CA PRO A 103 -6.75 11.58 -16.92
C PRO A 103 -6.24 12.07 -15.56
N ILE A 104 -5.45 11.25 -14.85
CA ILE A 104 -4.89 11.58 -13.54
C ILE A 104 -3.88 12.74 -13.62
N GLN A 105 -3.06 12.82 -14.67
CA GLN A 105 -2.11 13.92 -14.85
C GLN A 105 -2.78 15.26 -15.17
N LYS A 106 -4.00 15.25 -15.69
CA LYS A 106 -4.72 16.46 -16.07
C LYS A 106 -5.60 17.00 -14.94
N ASN A 107 -6.23 16.10 -14.16
CA ASN A 107 -7.30 16.46 -13.22
C ASN A 107 -6.94 16.27 -11.74
N VAL A 108 -5.81 15.60 -11.42
CA VAL A 108 -5.46 15.20 -10.04
C VAL A 108 -4.00 15.46 -9.68
N SER A 109 -3.09 15.45 -10.65
CA SER A 109 -1.65 15.54 -10.33
C SER A 109 -1.26 16.89 -9.75
N GLY A 110 -0.67 16.86 -8.55
CA GLY A 110 -0.11 18.04 -7.88
C GLY A 110 -0.86 18.49 -6.64
N ASP A 111 -2.05 17.92 -6.37
CA ASP A 111 -2.80 18.18 -5.13
C ASP A 111 -2.91 16.91 -4.27
N PRO A 112 -2.05 16.74 -3.25
CA PRO A 112 -2.12 15.62 -2.32
C PRO A 112 -3.46 15.48 -1.58
N ALA A 113 -4.24 16.57 -1.41
CA ALA A 113 -5.52 16.51 -0.71
C ALA A 113 -6.59 15.75 -1.51
N SER A 114 -6.54 15.86 -2.84
CA SER A 114 -7.42 15.11 -3.75
C SER A 114 -7.20 13.59 -3.66
N ASP A 115 -5.98 13.18 -3.33
CA ASP A 115 -5.60 11.78 -3.18
C ASP A 115 -6.13 11.16 -1.87
N ASP A 116 -6.46 11.97 -0.86
CA ASP A 116 -6.99 11.50 0.42
C ASP A 116 -8.47 11.11 0.37
N LEU A 117 -9.19 11.53 -0.66
CA LEU A 117 -10.60 11.18 -0.88
C LEU A 117 -10.81 9.70 -1.22
N PHE A 118 -9.79 9.05 -1.76
CA PHE A 118 -9.84 7.65 -2.18
C PHE A 118 -9.01 6.76 -1.25
N ASP A 119 -9.54 5.58 -0.93
CA ASP A 119 -8.86 4.60 -0.08
C ASP A 119 -7.79 3.81 -0.85
N ASP A 120 -8.03 3.58 -2.14
CA ASP A 120 -7.10 2.92 -3.05
C ASP A 120 -7.24 3.45 -4.48
N LYS A 121 -6.26 3.13 -5.33
CA LYS A 121 -6.14 3.59 -6.72
C LYS A 121 -5.79 2.42 -7.63
N ILE A 122 -6.58 2.24 -8.67
CA ILE A 122 -6.41 1.18 -9.67
C ILE A 122 -6.36 1.82 -11.06
N ASN A 123 -5.34 1.43 -11.82
CA ASN A 123 -5.18 1.82 -13.20
C ASN A 123 -5.98 0.86 -14.09
N LYS A 124 -7.00 1.38 -14.78
CA LYS A 124 -7.86 0.63 -15.72
C LYS A 124 -7.04 -0.17 -16.75
N ALA A 125 -5.94 0.39 -17.24
CA ALA A 125 -5.06 -0.23 -18.23
C ALA A 125 -4.34 -1.50 -17.75
N GLU A 126 -4.24 -1.71 -16.43
CA GLU A 126 -3.51 -2.85 -15.84
C GLU A 126 -4.42 -4.01 -15.44
N VAL A 127 -5.75 -3.85 -15.55
CA VAL A 127 -6.71 -4.83 -15.03
C VAL A 127 -6.61 -6.15 -15.77
N SER A 128 -6.33 -6.15 -17.08
CA SER A 128 -6.16 -7.37 -17.87
C SER A 128 -5.05 -8.28 -17.35
N GLU A 129 -3.96 -7.69 -16.84
CA GLU A 129 -2.77 -8.42 -16.37
C GLU A 129 -2.79 -8.69 -14.86
N ARG A 130 -3.45 -7.80 -14.10
CA ARG A 130 -3.39 -7.78 -12.63
C ARG A 130 -4.75 -7.95 -11.96
N ARG A 131 -5.76 -8.44 -12.70
CA ARG A 131 -7.14 -8.64 -12.22
C ARG A 131 -7.22 -9.22 -10.81
N ASP A 132 -6.58 -10.37 -10.57
CA ASP A 132 -6.68 -11.10 -9.31
C ASP A 132 -5.97 -10.38 -8.16
N GLU A 133 -4.97 -9.55 -8.46
CA GLU A 133 -4.36 -8.66 -7.49
C GLU A 133 -5.32 -7.51 -7.12
N PHE A 134 -5.92 -6.88 -8.11
CA PHE A 134 -6.86 -5.78 -7.90
C PHE A 134 -8.14 -6.23 -7.20
N ALA A 135 -8.71 -7.39 -7.55
CA ALA A 135 -9.85 -7.96 -6.85
C ALA A 135 -9.54 -8.19 -5.36
N ARG A 136 -8.39 -8.81 -5.05
CA ARG A 136 -7.94 -8.98 -3.66
C ARG A 136 -7.74 -7.66 -2.93
N ARG A 137 -7.20 -6.62 -3.59
CA ARG A 137 -7.08 -5.28 -2.99
C ARG A 137 -8.43 -4.65 -2.70
N ILE A 138 -9.37 -4.72 -3.64
CA ILE A 138 -10.74 -4.20 -3.49
C ILE A 138 -11.45 -4.85 -2.29
N VAL A 139 -11.45 -6.18 -2.23
CA VAL A 139 -11.97 -6.94 -1.07
C VAL A 139 -11.21 -6.56 0.21
N GLY A 140 -9.89 -6.45 0.11
CA GLY A 140 -9.02 -6.09 1.22
C GLY A 140 -9.37 -4.78 1.88
N VAL A 141 -9.53 -3.71 1.10
CA VAL A 141 -9.95 -2.40 1.61
C VAL A 141 -11.32 -2.53 2.31
N ARG A 142 -12.26 -3.29 1.75
CA ARG A 142 -13.55 -3.53 2.40
C ARG A 142 -13.40 -4.24 3.76
N THR A 143 -12.54 -5.25 3.86
CA THR A 143 -12.32 -5.93 5.14
C THR A 143 -11.80 -4.99 6.23
N VAL A 144 -10.98 -3.99 5.87
CA VAL A 144 -10.53 -2.94 6.81
C VAL A 144 -11.72 -2.14 7.33
N TYR A 145 -12.62 -1.71 6.45
CA TYR A 145 -13.83 -0.98 6.87
C TYR A 145 -14.71 -1.83 7.79
N GLU A 146 -14.94 -3.10 7.46
CA GLU A 146 -15.74 -4.01 8.28
C GLU A 146 -15.13 -4.23 9.66
N GLY A 147 -13.80 -4.41 9.73
CA GLY A 147 -13.10 -4.55 11.01
C GLY A 147 -13.17 -3.29 11.86
N LEU A 148 -13.04 -2.10 11.26
CA LEU A 148 -13.16 -0.83 11.98
C LEU A 148 -14.61 -0.59 12.46
N LEU A 149 -15.61 -0.88 11.63
CA LEU A 149 -17.03 -0.72 11.96
C LEU A 149 -17.51 -1.68 13.05
N ALA A 150 -16.78 -2.76 13.32
CA ALA A 150 -17.09 -3.68 14.42
C ALA A 150 -16.82 -3.07 15.81
N PHE A 151 -16.09 -1.96 15.89
CA PHE A 151 -15.78 -1.27 17.14
C PHE A 151 -16.74 -0.10 17.40
N GLU A 152 -16.94 0.21 18.67
CA GLU A 152 -17.58 1.47 19.05
C GLU A 152 -16.72 2.66 18.61
N LYS A 153 -17.36 3.70 18.06
CA LYS A 153 -16.68 4.89 17.55
C LYS A 153 -15.72 5.49 18.60
N GLY A 154 -14.46 5.68 18.22
CA GLY A 154 -13.39 6.17 19.09
C GLY A 154 -12.90 5.19 20.17
N LYS A 155 -13.32 3.91 20.15
CA LYS A 155 -12.86 2.89 21.10
C LYS A 155 -12.32 1.67 20.36
N LEU A 156 -11.07 1.73 19.94
CA LEU A 156 -10.41 0.63 19.24
C LEU A 156 -9.76 -0.34 20.24
N ASP A 157 -9.94 -1.64 20.02
CA ASP A 157 -9.12 -2.67 20.67
C ASP A 157 -7.93 -3.00 19.76
N PHE A 158 -6.76 -2.47 20.09
CA PHE A 158 -5.55 -2.68 19.28
C PHE A 158 -5.06 -4.13 19.27
N LYS A 159 -5.35 -4.93 20.31
CA LYS A 159 -5.00 -6.35 20.29
C LYS A 159 -5.78 -7.08 19.22
N GLN A 160 -7.08 -6.81 19.13
CA GLN A 160 -7.93 -7.39 18.10
C GLN A 160 -7.58 -6.84 16.71
N LEU A 161 -7.37 -5.53 16.60
CA LEU A 161 -7.12 -4.86 15.32
C LEU A 161 -5.80 -5.32 14.66
N PHE A 162 -4.73 -5.48 15.44
CA PHE A 162 -3.43 -5.91 14.92
C PHE A 162 -3.14 -7.41 15.12
N ASN A 163 -4.00 -8.13 15.84
CA ASN A 163 -3.82 -9.52 16.27
C ASN A 163 -2.49 -9.77 16.99
N VAL A 164 -2.25 -9.00 18.05
CA VAL A 164 -1.03 -9.06 18.87
C VAL A 164 -1.37 -8.93 20.36
N ASP A 165 -0.44 -9.30 21.23
CA ASP A 165 -0.56 -9.09 22.68
C ASP A 165 -0.14 -7.67 23.09
N ASP A 166 -0.34 -7.33 24.37
CA ASP A 166 -0.02 -6.00 24.91
C ASP A 166 1.49 -5.69 24.81
N GLN A 167 2.36 -6.70 25.00
CA GLN A 167 3.81 -6.52 24.90
C GLN A 167 4.23 -6.11 23.47
N ARG A 168 3.71 -6.81 22.46
CA ARG A 168 3.96 -6.46 21.05
C ARG A 168 3.37 -5.11 20.67
N ILE A 169 2.27 -4.68 21.28
CA ILE A 169 1.76 -3.32 21.08
C ILE A 169 2.80 -2.30 21.57
N GLU A 170 3.34 -2.48 22.77
CA GLU A 170 4.33 -1.56 23.33
C GLU A 170 5.65 -1.57 22.56
N GLU A 171 6.10 -2.74 22.10
CA GLU A 171 7.42 -2.90 21.50
C GLU A 171 7.45 -2.72 19.96
N TRP A 172 6.39 -3.08 19.25
CA TRP A 172 6.39 -3.19 17.78
C TRP A 172 5.59 -2.09 17.09
N LEU A 173 4.66 -1.45 17.80
CA LEU A 173 3.85 -0.36 17.25
C LEU A 173 4.40 1.01 17.66
N HIS A 174 4.04 2.03 16.89
CA HIS A 174 4.38 3.41 17.20
C HIS A 174 3.19 4.08 17.92
N PRO A 175 3.37 4.74 19.08
CA PRO A 175 2.26 5.38 19.80
C PRO A 175 1.47 6.39 18.97
N GLY A 176 2.16 7.14 18.09
CA GLY A 176 1.52 8.06 17.15
C GLY A 176 0.60 7.38 16.12
N LEU A 177 0.82 6.11 15.77
CA LEU A 177 -0.09 5.36 14.92
C LEU A 177 -1.38 5.05 15.68
N LEU A 178 -1.26 4.57 16.92
CA LEU A 178 -2.39 4.25 17.77
C LEU A 178 -3.28 5.48 17.97
N ALA A 179 -2.68 6.60 18.37
CA ALA A 179 -3.37 7.87 18.55
C ALA A 179 -4.06 8.35 17.26
N ARG A 180 -3.40 8.22 16.10
CA ARG A 180 -3.98 8.61 14.80
C ARG A 180 -5.16 7.73 14.39
N LEU A 181 -5.11 6.43 14.66
CA LEU A 181 -6.22 5.52 14.37
C LEU A 181 -7.41 5.79 15.27
N GLU A 182 -7.18 5.99 16.56
CA GLU A 182 -8.24 6.29 17.54
C GLU A 182 -8.90 7.64 17.26
N ASP A 183 -8.10 8.69 17.04
CA ASP A 183 -8.59 10.02 16.65
C ASP A 183 -9.38 9.95 15.34
N GLY A 184 -8.83 9.30 14.31
CA GLY A 184 -9.52 9.12 13.04
C GLY A 184 -10.86 8.39 13.21
N HIS A 185 -10.87 7.31 14.00
CA HIS A 185 -12.05 6.50 14.24
C HIS A 185 -13.14 7.27 15.01
N SER A 186 -12.74 8.17 15.91
CA SER A 186 -13.67 9.04 16.62
C SER A 186 -14.42 10.01 15.69
N HIS A 187 -13.83 10.35 14.54
CA HIS A 187 -14.41 11.26 13.55
C HIS A 187 -15.20 10.54 12.46
N ALA A 188 -14.59 9.58 11.76
CA ALA A 188 -15.22 8.83 10.67
C ALA A 188 -14.39 7.58 10.33
N THR A 189 -15.05 6.49 9.94
CA THR A 189 -14.36 5.22 9.64
C THR A 189 -13.37 5.38 8.50
N HIS A 190 -13.71 6.14 7.46
CA HIS A 190 -12.80 6.37 6.34
C HIS A 190 -11.51 7.12 6.72
N VAL A 191 -11.52 7.95 7.78
CA VAL A 191 -10.32 8.64 8.27
C VAL A 191 -9.38 7.64 8.93
N ALA A 192 -9.90 6.76 9.79
CA ALA A 192 -9.13 5.66 10.37
C ALA A 192 -8.63 4.68 9.30
N ALA A 193 -9.49 4.29 8.36
CA ALA A 193 -9.13 3.39 7.26
C ALA A 193 -8.02 3.98 6.39
N GLY A 194 -8.10 5.28 6.05
CA GLY A 194 -7.05 5.98 5.32
C GLY A 194 -5.71 5.98 6.05
N ALA A 195 -5.71 6.26 7.36
CA ALA A 195 -4.50 6.16 8.18
C ALA A 195 -3.95 4.72 8.20
N PHE A 196 -4.81 3.73 8.40
CA PHE A 196 -4.43 2.32 8.46
C PHE A 196 -3.84 1.81 7.14
N ILE A 197 -4.50 2.08 6.02
CA ILE A 197 -4.07 1.59 4.71
C ILE A 197 -2.83 2.36 4.23
N ARG A 198 -2.87 3.70 4.23
CA ARG A 198 -1.83 4.53 3.60
C ARG A 198 -0.59 4.73 4.45
N SER A 199 -0.67 4.58 5.78
CA SER A 199 0.48 4.81 6.67
C SER A 199 0.97 3.57 7.41
N PHE A 200 0.21 2.47 7.45
CA PHE A 200 0.59 1.26 8.16
C PHE A 200 0.71 0.03 7.26
N LEU A 201 -0.37 -0.37 6.57
CA LEU A 201 -0.38 -1.58 5.73
C LEU A 201 0.39 -1.42 4.41
N GLY A 202 0.23 -0.28 3.75
CA GLY A 202 0.78 -0.02 2.43
C GLY A 202 2.29 0.18 2.42
N PRO A 203 2.80 1.24 3.07
CA PRO A 203 4.21 1.62 2.97
C PRO A 203 5.11 0.73 3.84
N PRO A 204 6.40 0.62 3.50
CA PRO A 204 7.38 -0.01 4.38
C PRO A 204 7.61 0.86 5.62
N GLY A 205 7.82 0.23 6.77
CA GLY A 205 8.00 0.90 8.06
C GLY A 205 7.92 -0.12 9.18
N LEU A 206 6.86 -0.04 9.98
CA LEU A 206 6.51 -1.08 10.98
C LEU A 206 6.31 -2.46 10.33
N LEU A 207 5.74 -2.47 9.12
CA LEU A 207 5.56 -3.66 8.31
C LEU A 207 6.48 -3.63 7.07
N VAL A 208 6.88 -4.81 6.61
CA VAL A 208 7.59 -5.01 5.33
C VAL A 208 6.82 -6.01 4.48
N ASN A 209 6.88 -5.86 3.16
CA ASN A 209 6.35 -6.85 2.22
C ASN A 209 7.41 -7.91 1.89
N LYS A 210 7.02 -8.88 1.05
CA LYS A 210 7.85 -10.04 0.71
C LYS A 210 9.19 -9.63 0.10
N HIS A 211 9.16 -8.74 -0.90
CA HIS A 211 10.40 -8.36 -1.56
C HIS A 211 11.33 -7.58 -0.60
N LEU A 212 10.79 -6.73 0.30
CA LEU A 212 11.63 -5.95 1.22
C LEU A 212 12.18 -6.84 2.33
N LEU A 213 11.40 -7.82 2.78
CA LEU A 213 11.86 -8.89 3.67
C LEU A 213 13.08 -9.60 3.07
N THR A 214 12.98 -10.10 1.83
CA THR A 214 14.12 -10.79 1.18
C THR A 214 15.31 -9.86 0.96
N THR A 215 15.06 -8.58 0.63
CA THR A 215 16.10 -7.55 0.51
C THR A 215 16.83 -7.31 1.83
N ARG A 216 16.09 -7.17 2.94
CA ARG A 216 16.67 -6.96 4.28
C ARG A 216 17.40 -8.20 4.79
N LEU A 217 16.94 -9.40 4.43
CA LEU A 217 17.67 -10.66 4.66
C LEU A 217 18.94 -10.78 3.79
N GLY A 218 19.14 -9.89 2.80
CA GLY A 218 20.33 -9.92 1.95
C GLY A 218 20.35 -11.13 1.01
N VAL A 219 19.20 -11.69 0.65
CA VAL A 219 19.07 -12.88 -0.20
C VAL A 219 18.63 -12.47 -1.60
N ASP A 220 19.25 -13.08 -2.61
CA ASP A 220 18.88 -12.94 -4.02
C ASP A 220 17.43 -13.39 -4.29
N SER A 221 16.73 -12.72 -5.21
CA SER A 221 15.31 -13.00 -5.46
C SER A 221 15.04 -14.39 -6.03
N GLU A 222 15.91 -14.92 -6.88
CA GLU A 222 15.75 -16.27 -7.45
C GLU A 222 16.00 -17.32 -6.38
N SER A 223 17.06 -17.13 -5.59
CA SER A 223 17.38 -18.01 -4.46
C SER A 223 16.29 -18.01 -3.39
N ALA A 224 15.73 -16.83 -3.07
CA ALA A 224 14.61 -16.69 -2.15
C ALA A 224 13.34 -17.35 -2.68
N ALA A 225 13.08 -17.29 -3.99
CA ALA A 225 11.93 -17.96 -4.60
C ALA A 225 12.06 -19.49 -4.51
N LYS A 226 13.25 -20.03 -4.77
CA LYS A 226 13.54 -21.48 -4.70
C LYS A 226 13.39 -22.04 -3.28
N ASN A 227 13.79 -21.28 -2.27
CA ASN A 227 13.80 -21.71 -0.87
C ASN A 227 12.74 -20.99 -0.02
N TRP A 228 11.64 -20.57 -0.65
CA TRP A 228 10.65 -19.72 0.00
C TRP A 228 10.03 -20.38 1.24
N ASP A 229 9.78 -21.69 1.22
CA ASP A 229 9.16 -22.38 2.35
C ASP A 229 10.02 -22.30 3.62
N ALA A 230 11.34 -22.40 3.49
CA ALA A 230 12.26 -22.24 4.62
C ALA A 230 12.30 -20.79 5.14
N ILE A 231 12.29 -19.81 4.24
CA ILE A 231 12.23 -18.38 4.59
C ILE A 231 10.88 -18.03 5.23
N ALA A 232 9.79 -18.59 4.72
CA ALA A 232 8.45 -18.40 5.24
C ALA A 232 8.33 -18.98 6.66
N SER A 233 8.84 -20.20 6.88
CA SER A 233 8.91 -20.82 8.21
C SER A 233 9.67 -19.97 9.21
N PHE A 234 10.83 -19.40 8.81
CA PHE A 234 11.55 -18.42 9.63
C PHE A 234 10.71 -17.16 9.93
N ALA A 235 9.88 -16.74 8.97
CA ALA A 235 9.09 -15.53 9.06
C ALA A 235 7.71 -15.70 9.73
N ASP A 236 7.27 -16.92 10.00
CA ASP A 236 5.95 -17.23 10.54
C ASP A 236 5.72 -16.56 11.91
N GLU A 237 6.73 -16.52 12.79
CA GLU A 237 6.62 -15.94 14.14
C GLU A 237 6.30 -14.44 14.16
N PHE A 238 6.65 -13.74 13.08
CA PHE A 238 6.48 -12.30 12.93
C PHE A 238 5.65 -11.92 11.69
N THR A 239 4.88 -12.86 11.16
CA THR A 239 3.89 -12.57 10.13
C THR A 239 2.78 -11.68 10.70
N TYR A 240 2.42 -10.63 9.97
CA TYR A 240 1.28 -9.80 10.33
C TYR A 240 -0.01 -10.56 10.01
N THR A 241 -0.88 -10.70 11.01
CA THR A 241 -2.15 -11.44 10.90
C THR A 241 -3.36 -10.63 11.37
N GLY A 242 -3.16 -9.33 11.62
CA GLY A 242 -4.23 -8.41 11.98
C GLY A 242 -5.11 -8.00 10.80
N LEU A 243 -5.95 -7.00 11.02
CA LEU A 243 -6.88 -6.47 10.03
C LEU A 243 -6.20 -6.23 8.68
N GLY A 244 -6.77 -6.77 7.61
CA GLY A 244 -6.25 -6.61 6.24
C GLY A 244 -5.08 -7.50 5.83
N TYR A 245 -4.61 -8.42 6.68
CA TYR A 245 -3.43 -9.24 6.34
C TYR A 245 -3.57 -10.09 5.07
N ARG A 246 -4.78 -10.57 4.75
CA ARG A 246 -5.01 -11.46 3.60
C ARG A 246 -4.79 -10.78 2.26
N PHE A 247 -5.08 -9.48 2.16
CA PHE A 247 -4.92 -8.74 0.90
C PHE A 247 -3.51 -8.19 0.74
N SER A 248 -2.80 -7.94 1.84
CA SER A 248 -1.40 -7.52 1.84
C SER A 248 -0.63 -8.37 2.83
N PRO A 249 -0.04 -9.51 2.39
CA PRO A 249 0.87 -10.28 3.23
C PRO A 249 2.06 -9.42 3.63
N ARG A 250 2.25 -9.30 4.95
CA ARG A 250 3.26 -8.43 5.56
C ARG A 250 3.90 -9.12 6.75
N TRP A 251 5.06 -8.60 7.13
CA TRP A 251 5.84 -9.07 8.27
C TRP A 251 6.23 -7.88 9.14
N TRP A 252 6.23 -8.07 10.45
CA TRP A 252 6.68 -7.05 11.40
C TRP A 252 8.19 -6.84 11.26
N ALA A 253 8.59 -5.59 10.97
CA ALA A 253 9.99 -5.21 10.86
C ALA A 253 10.75 -5.46 12.17
N ARG A 254 10.10 -5.21 13.32
CA ARG A 254 10.69 -5.49 14.63
C ARG A 254 10.85 -6.99 14.87
N GLY A 255 9.86 -7.79 14.48
CA GLY A 255 9.94 -9.24 14.59
C GLY A 255 11.06 -9.84 13.73
N LEU A 256 11.31 -9.31 12.53
CA LEU A 256 12.46 -9.68 11.71
C LEU A 256 13.80 -9.47 12.45
N GLU A 257 13.99 -8.32 13.08
CA GLU A 257 15.20 -8.03 13.86
C GLU A 257 15.36 -8.97 15.06
N LEU A 258 14.26 -9.25 15.77
CA LEU A 258 14.27 -10.17 16.92
C LEU A 258 14.57 -11.61 16.49
N ALA A 259 13.95 -12.08 15.41
CA ALA A 259 14.18 -13.40 14.84
C ALA A 259 15.61 -13.55 14.30
N TRP A 260 16.19 -12.50 13.73
CA TRP A 260 17.60 -12.49 13.36
C TRP A 260 18.51 -12.65 14.58
N MET A 261 18.26 -11.86 15.63
CA MET A 261 19.08 -11.88 16.85
C MET A 261 18.95 -13.19 17.66
N SER A 262 17.92 -14.00 17.42
CA SER A 262 17.79 -15.33 18.04
C SER A 262 18.60 -16.42 17.32
N LEU A 263 19.11 -16.15 16.12
CA LEU A 263 19.97 -17.08 15.38
C LEU A 263 21.32 -17.23 16.09
N LYS A 264 21.75 -18.48 16.30
CA LYS A 264 23.00 -18.77 17.04
C LYS A 264 24.23 -18.21 16.34
N SER A 265 24.20 -18.14 15.01
CA SER A 265 25.31 -17.63 14.21
C SER A 265 25.27 -16.11 14.00
N ALA A 266 24.23 -15.40 14.47
CA ALA A 266 24.13 -13.95 14.35
C ALA A 266 24.89 -13.24 15.48
N ALA A 267 26.04 -12.66 15.16
CA ALA A 267 26.86 -11.91 16.12
C ALA A 267 26.58 -10.39 16.13
N SER A 268 25.94 -9.87 15.08
CA SER A 268 25.67 -8.44 14.89
C SER A 268 24.22 -8.20 14.47
N PRO A 269 23.66 -7.00 14.71
CA PRO A 269 22.33 -6.63 14.24
C PRO A 269 22.18 -6.78 12.72
N LEU A 270 21.01 -7.21 12.26
CA LEU A 270 20.72 -7.53 10.85
C LEU A 270 21.12 -6.38 9.93
N ALA A 271 20.70 -5.16 10.25
CA ALA A 271 20.96 -3.96 9.46
C ALA A 271 22.47 -3.66 9.27
N SER A 272 23.33 -4.12 10.18
CA SER A 272 24.79 -3.92 10.13
C SER A 272 25.58 -5.05 9.49
N THR A 273 24.96 -6.23 9.33
CA THR A 273 25.58 -7.40 8.69
C THR A 273 25.51 -7.28 7.16
N PRO A 274 26.60 -7.50 6.41
CA PRO A 274 26.58 -7.52 4.94
C PRO A 274 25.74 -8.66 4.35
N SER A 275 25.18 -8.48 3.14
CA SER A 275 24.35 -9.50 2.46
C SER A 275 24.99 -10.87 2.36
N GLU A 276 26.30 -10.93 2.08
CA GLU A 276 27.03 -12.21 1.97
C GLU A 276 27.01 -12.98 3.29
N GLU A 277 27.27 -12.27 4.39
CA GLU A 277 27.23 -12.84 5.72
C GLU A 277 25.79 -13.19 6.13
N ARG A 278 24.80 -12.36 5.78
CA ARG A 278 23.38 -12.65 6.03
C ARG A 278 22.93 -13.95 5.37
N ALA A 279 23.22 -14.11 4.08
CA ALA A 279 22.86 -15.30 3.33
C ALA A 279 23.59 -16.55 3.84
N ALA A 280 24.86 -16.43 4.23
CA ALA A 280 25.62 -17.54 4.81
C ALA A 280 25.05 -17.99 6.17
N ILE A 281 24.72 -17.05 7.06
CA ILE A 281 24.08 -17.33 8.35
C ILE A 281 22.74 -18.02 8.13
N LEU A 282 21.87 -17.46 7.29
CA LEU A 282 20.54 -18.03 7.03
C LEU A 282 20.65 -19.41 6.37
N SER A 283 21.57 -19.60 5.42
CA SER A 283 21.79 -20.91 4.80
C SER A 283 22.09 -21.98 5.84
N LYS A 284 22.96 -21.66 6.78
CA LYS A 284 23.37 -22.56 7.86
C LYS A 284 22.23 -22.84 8.84
N GLU A 285 21.52 -21.80 9.29
CA GLU A 285 20.47 -21.93 10.32
C GLU A 285 19.20 -22.56 9.75
N LEU A 286 18.89 -22.32 8.48
CA LEU A 286 17.69 -22.86 7.81
C LEU A 286 17.95 -24.18 7.07
N GLY A 287 19.21 -24.62 6.95
CA GLY A 287 19.56 -25.87 6.28
C GLY A 287 19.29 -25.88 4.77
N VAL A 288 19.34 -24.71 4.13
CA VAL A 288 19.10 -24.52 2.69
C VAL A 288 20.23 -23.70 2.05
N GLU A 289 20.36 -23.75 0.73
CA GLU A 289 21.37 -22.94 0.03
C GLU A 289 20.77 -21.60 -0.41
N LEU A 290 21.19 -20.51 0.26
CA LEU A 290 20.80 -19.15 -0.06
C LEU A 290 21.96 -18.38 -0.71
N THR A 291 21.69 -17.77 -1.85
CA THR A 291 22.62 -16.88 -2.54
C THR A 291 22.45 -15.45 -2.04
N ALA A 292 23.57 -14.79 -1.74
CA ALA A 292 23.57 -13.40 -1.33
C ALA A 292 23.08 -12.46 -2.43
N LEU A 293 22.30 -11.46 -2.04
CA LEU A 293 21.87 -10.37 -2.92
C LEU A 293 23.10 -9.57 -3.36
N LYS A 294 23.34 -9.54 -4.68
CA LYS A 294 24.37 -8.71 -5.27
C LYS A 294 23.83 -7.31 -5.55
N MET A 295 24.49 -6.31 -4.99
CA MET A 295 24.13 -4.92 -5.23
C MET A 295 24.49 -4.51 -6.66
N PRO A 296 23.56 -3.90 -7.43
CA PRO A 296 23.85 -3.48 -8.80
C PRO A 296 24.85 -2.31 -8.80
N PRO A 297 25.68 -2.12 -9.85
CA PRO A 297 26.68 -1.04 -9.89
C PRO A 297 26.11 0.36 -9.65
N MET A 298 24.85 0.58 -9.99
CA MET A 298 24.14 1.86 -9.83
C MET A 298 23.64 2.11 -8.40
N SER A 299 23.80 1.13 -7.50
CA SER A 299 23.39 1.18 -6.10
C SER A 299 24.45 0.50 -5.24
N PRO A 300 25.61 1.15 -5.01
CA PRO A 300 26.72 0.52 -4.31
C PRO A 300 26.39 0.29 -2.83
N GLY A 301 27.20 -0.56 -2.19
CA GLY A 301 27.05 -0.98 -0.81
C GLY A 301 26.95 -2.49 -0.68
N ASP A 302 26.75 -2.94 0.55
CA ASP A 302 26.69 -4.35 0.93
C ASP A 302 25.59 -4.63 1.98
N ARG A 303 24.90 -3.60 2.47
CA ARG A 303 23.84 -3.68 3.49
C ARG A 303 22.52 -3.13 2.92
N PRO A 304 21.91 -3.81 1.94
CA PRO A 304 20.62 -3.40 1.39
C PRO A 304 19.57 -3.33 2.51
N TRP A 305 18.81 -2.25 2.52
CA TRP A 305 17.79 -2.01 3.54
C TRP A 305 16.50 -1.38 3.01
N ARG A 306 16.58 -0.78 1.82
CA ARG A 306 15.51 -0.01 1.17
C ARG A 306 15.45 -0.35 -0.31
N TRP A 307 14.45 0.20 -0.99
CA TRP A 307 14.45 0.28 -2.44
C TRP A 307 14.56 1.69 -2.94
N CYS A 308 15.05 1.80 -4.18
CA CYS A 308 15.05 3.03 -4.93
C CYS A 308 13.60 3.42 -5.25
N GLN A 309 13.09 4.43 -4.56
CA GLN A 309 11.73 4.96 -4.74
C GLN A 309 11.49 5.38 -6.20
N LEU A 310 12.46 6.05 -6.84
CA LEU A 310 12.34 6.48 -8.24
C LEU A 310 12.28 5.32 -9.25
N SER A 311 12.77 4.14 -8.88
CA SER A 311 12.66 2.93 -9.69
C SER A 311 11.33 2.21 -9.44
N VAL A 312 10.87 2.17 -8.19
CA VAL A 312 9.56 1.59 -7.80
C VAL A 312 8.39 2.42 -8.35
N GLU A 313 8.55 3.73 -8.53
CA GLU A 313 7.54 4.62 -9.12
C GLU A 313 7.36 4.46 -10.65
N ARG A 314 8.21 3.66 -11.32
CA ARG A 314 8.10 3.41 -12.76
C ARG A 314 6.97 2.44 -13.09
N ASN A 315 6.59 2.42 -14.36
CA ASN A 315 5.68 1.41 -14.89
C ASN A 315 6.37 0.63 -16.03
N PRO A 316 6.69 -0.67 -15.86
CA PRO A 316 6.53 -1.46 -14.63
C PRO A 316 7.48 -1.04 -13.50
N PRO A 317 7.17 -1.33 -12.23
CA PRO A 317 8.04 -1.01 -11.10
C PRO A 317 9.33 -1.84 -11.14
N GLU A 318 10.46 -1.21 -10.83
CA GLU A 318 11.77 -1.85 -10.73
C GLU A 318 12.25 -1.85 -9.27
N PHE A 319 12.36 -3.05 -8.67
CA PHE A 319 12.77 -3.22 -7.27
C PHE A 319 14.30 -3.21 -7.10
N MET A 320 14.90 -2.02 -7.22
CA MET A 320 16.34 -1.86 -7.04
C MET A 320 16.72 -1.69 -5.55
N PRO A 321 17.53 -2.58 -4.96
CA PRO A 321 17.95 -2.47 -3.57
C PRO A 321 18.86 -1.26 -3.35
N VAL A 322 18.76 -0.64 -2.17
CA VAL A 322 19.56 0.50 -1.75
C VAL A 322 20.12 0.23 -0.37
N ASP A 323 21.44 0.38 -0.26
CA ASP A 323 22.13 0.58 1.02
C ASP A 323 21.98 2.07 1.40
N PRO A 324 21.31 2.40 2.52
CA PRO A 324 21.08 3.79 2.92
C PRO A 324 22.36 4.64 3.06
N LYS A 325 23.53 4.02 3.29
CA LYS A 325 24.82 4.72 3.33
C LYS A 325 25.15 5.40 2.01
N TYR A 326 24.75 4.77 0.90
CA TYR A 326 25.01 5.21 -0.47
C TYR A 326 23.74 5.69 -1.20
N GLY A 327 22.63 5.83 -0.48
CA GLY A 327 21.37 6.31 -1.03
C GLY A 327 21.25 7.83 -0.95
N VAL A 328 20.61 8.43 -1.96
CA VAL A 328 20.21 9.83 -1.95
C VAL A 328 18.82 9.94 -1.34
N ARG A 329 18.65 10.67 -0.23
CA ARG A 329 17.31 10.84 0.38
C ARG A 329 16.36 11.58 -0.57
N ILE A 330 15.10 11.18 -0.53
CA ILE A 330 14.01 11.79 -1.30
C ILE A 330 13.04 12.46 -0.35
N THR A 331 12.73 13.72 -0.65
CA THR A 331 11.65 14.47 -0.02
C THR A 331 10.32 13.89 -0.53
N PRO A 332 9.46 13.37 0.35
CA PRO A 332 8.19 12.80 -0.08
C PRO A 332 7.26 13.90 -0.61
N ARG A 333 6.29 13.51 -1.45
CA ARG A 333 5.31 14.46 -2.03
C ARG A 333 4.25 14.92 -1.02
N ALA A 334 4.07 14.15 0.03
CA ALA A 334 3.22 14.44 1.18
C ALA A 334 3.97 14.00 2.44
N ASP A 335 3.62 14.57 3.59
CA ASP A 335 4.26 14.20 4.85
C ASP A 335 4.11 12.71 5.13
N LEU A 336 5.24 12.05 5.38
CA LEU A 336 5.26 10.67 5.80
C LEU A 336 5.10 10.60 7.32
N ALA A 337 4.30 9.63 7.78
CA ALA A 337 4.20 9.37 9.20
C ALA A 337 5.57 8.95 9.77
N PRO A 338 5.88 9.28 11.03
CA PRO A 338 7.19 8.97 11.63
C PRO A 338 7.59 7.49 11.65
N TRP A 339 6.60 6.58 11.55
CA TRP A 339 6.79 5.13 11.54
C TRP A 339 6.91 4.52 10.14
N VAL A 340 6.87 5.36 9.10
CA VAL A 340 7.11 4.96 7.71
C VAL A 340 8.59 5.14 7.38
N ASP A 341 9.15 4.21 6.63
CA ASP A 341 10.55 4.24 6.23
C ASP A 341 10.86 5.51 5.39
N PRO A 342 12.02 6.16 5.60
CA PRO A 342 12.48 7.24 4.75
C PRO A 342 12.72 6.75 3.31
N LEU A 343 12.45 7.62 2.34
CA LEU A 343 12.59 7.33 0.92
C LEU A 343 14.00 7.62 0.43
N TYR A 344 14.52 6.74 -0.43
CA TYR A 344 15.84 6.85 -1.02
C TYR A 344 15.79 6.57 -2.53
N ALA A 345 16.67 7.23 -3.29
CA ALA A 345 17.08 6.78 -4.62
C ALA A 345 18.47 6.13 -4.53
N SER A 346 18.72 5.14 -5.39
CA SER A 346 20.11 4.73 -5.65
C SER A 346 20.86 5.87 -6.33
N ILE A 347 22.15 6.02 -6.05
CA ILE A 347 22.96 7.12 -6.60
C ILE A 347 22.95 7.14 -8.14
N GLY A 348 23.04 5.98 -8.80
CA GLY A 348 23.02 5.92 -10.27
C GLY A 348 21.67 6.35 -10.86
N VAL A 349 20.55 6.03 -10.19
CA VAL A 349 19.22 6.50 -10.61
C VAL A 349 19.06 7.99 -10.32
N ALA A 350 19.53 8.46 -9.16
CA ALA A 350 19.48 9.87 -8.80
C ALA A 350 20.25 10.76 -9.78
N LEU A 351 21.45 10.33 -10.22
CA LEU A 351 22.25 11.06 -11.21
C LEU A 351 21.56 11.19 -12.56
N ARG A 352 20.84 10.14 -13.01
CA ARG A 352 20.03 10.20 -14.24
C ARG A 352 18.79 11.08 -14.12
N ASN A 353 18.28 11.25 -12.90
CA ASN A 353 17.10 12.05 -12.61
C ASN A 353 17.48 13.31 -11.83
N LYS A 354 18.64 13.89 -12.14
CA LYS A 354 19.19 15.04 -11.41
C LYS A 354 18.25 16.25 -11.41
N ASP A 355 17.23 16.31 -12.25
CA ASP A 355 16.27 17.43 -12.28
C ASP A 355 15.06 17.18 -11.36
N ASP A 356 14.89 15.98 -10.78
CA ASP A 356 13.86 15.72 -9.78
C ASP A 356 14.13 16.56 -8.53
N ARG A 357 13.19 17.46 -8.23
CA ARG A 357 13.28 18.41 -7.12
C ARG A 357 13.18 17.75 -5.74
N ARG A 358 12.72 16.49 -5.67
CA ARG A 358 12.62 15.74 -4.42
C ARG A 358 13.97 15.24 -3.93
N LEU A 359 14.97 15.10 -4.81
CA LEU A 359 16.29 14.60 -4.44
C LEU A 359 17.05 15.54 -3.51
N ASN A 360 17.59 15.01 -2.41
CA ASN A 360 18.48 15.75 -1.54
C ASN A 360 19.80 16.08 -2.26
N ARG A 361 20.02 17.37 -2.51
CA ARG A 361 21.19 17.85 -3.26
C ARG A 361 22.52 17.61 -2.56
N ARG A 362 22.55 17.72 -1.23
CA ARG A 362 23.76 17.49 -0.44
C ARG A 362 24.19 16.04 -0.49
N ASP A 363 23.23 15.11 -0.39
CA ASP A 363 23.52 13.68 -0.54
C ASP A 363 24.03 13.35 -1.96
N LEU A 364 23.36 13.91 -2.98
CA LEU A 364 23.73 13.71 -4.37
C LEU A 364 25.16 14.19 -4.66
N ASP A 365 25.50 15.40 -4.25
CA ASP A 365 26.82 16.00 -4.49
C ASP A 365 27.93 15.24 -3.75
N ARG A 366 27.68 14.86 -2.48
CA ARG A 366 28.61 14.07 -1.66
C ARG A 366 28.89 12.71 -2.31
N LEU A 367 27.85 11.96 -2.65
CA LEU A 367 27.99 10.61 -3.21
C LEU A 367 28.56 10.65 -4.64
N ALA A 368 28.24 11.67 -5.44
CA ALA A 368 28.83 11.84 -6.76
C ALA A 368 30.35 12.12 -6.69
N ALA A 369 30.82 12.79 -5.63
CA ALA A 369 32.24 13.02 -5.40
C ALA A 369 32.97 11.75 -4.94
N GLU A 370 32.34 10.91 -4.11
CA GLU A 370 32.89 9.63 -3.65
C GLU A 370 33.02 8.56 -4.77
N LEU A 371 32.27 8.72 -5.87
CA LEU A 371 32.28 7.81 -7.03
C LEU A 371 33.25 8.23 -8.15
N ARG A 372 33.90 9.39 -8.03
CA ARG A 372 34.99 9.83 -8.92
C ARG A 372 36.33 9.37 -8.39
#